data_AF-A0A1E3GUM8-F1
#
_entry.id   AF-A0A1E3GUM8-F1
#
_cell.length_a   1.000
_cell.length_b   1.000
_cell.length_c   1.000
_cell.angle_alpha   90.00
_cell.angle_beta   90.00
_cell.angle_gamma   90.00
#
_symmetry.space_group_name_H-M   'P 1'
#
loop_
_entity.id
_entity.type
_entity.pdbx_description
1 polymer ?
#
loop_
_entity_poly.entity_id
_entity_poly.type
_entity_poly.pdbx_seq_one_letter_code
_entity_poly.pdbx_strand_id
1 'polypeptide(L)' 'MTAFELLDYLTANIMLPLGGMLIAIFAGWIMSQRSTQEELGIKSNLIYHEWRFLVRYVTPIAIFVVFVSLTGVLDFIF' A
#
# COMPACT_ATOMS: atom_id res chain seq x y z
N MET A 1 -21.25 -15.64 -14.84
CA MET A 1 -19.88 -15.19 -14.58
C MET A 1 -19.11 -15.36 -15.88
N THR A 2 -18.99 -14.28 -16.64
CA THR A 2 -18.14 -14.29 -17.84
C THR A 2 -16.67 -14.31 -17.40
N ALA A 3 -15.78 -14.86 -18.23
CA ALA A 3 -14.35 -14.88 -17.91
C ALA A 3 -13.78 -13.46 -17.64
N PHE A 4 -14.40 -12.44 -18.22
CA PHE A 4 -14.06 -11.04 -18.00
C PHE A 4 -14.37 -10.58 -16.58
N GLU A 5 -15.54 -10.92 -16.03
CA GLU A 5 -15.92 -10.57 -14.64
C GLU A 5 -14.97 -11.18 -13.60
N LEU A 6 -14.50 -12.41 -13.85
CA LEU A 6 -13.50 -13.06 -12.98
C LEU A 6 -12.16 -12.33 -13.02
N LEU A 7 -11.72 -11.91 -14.21
CA LEU A 7 -10.48 -11.14 -14.38
C LEU A 7 -10.58 -9.77 -13.73
N ASP A 8 -11.69 -9.07 -13.90
CA ASP A 8 -11.93 -7.77 -13.24
C ASP A 8 -11.89 -7.91 -11.72
N TYR A 9 -12.55 -8.94 -11.17
CA TYR A 9 -12.52 -9.21 -9.74
C TYR A 9 -11.10 -9.49 -9.24
N LEU A 10 -10.37 -10.39 -9.91
CA LEU A 10 -9.00 -10.75 -9.56
C LEU A 10 -8.08 -9.53 -9.59
N THR A 11 -8.22 -8.69 -10.61
CA THR A 11 -7.32 -7.56 -10.79
C THR A 11 -7.64 -6.43 -9.81
N ALA A 12 -8.92 -6.03 -9.74
CA ALA A 12 -9.36 -4.87 -8.95
C ALA A 12 -9.34 -5.13 -7.44
N ASN A 13 -9.77 -6.32 -6.99
CA ASN A 13 -9.93 -6.62 -5.57
C ASN A 13 -8.74 -7.35 -4.96
N ILE A 14 -7.92 -8.04 -5.76
CA ILE A 14 -6.78 -8.82 -5.26
C ILE A 14 -5.47 -8.17 -5.72
N MET A 15 -5.22 -8.08 -7.02
CA MET A 15 -3.90 -7.63 -7.51
C MET A 15 -3.57 -6.18 -7.15
N LEU A 16 -4.53 -5.25 -7.24
CA LEU A 16 -4.31 -3.84 -6.89
C LEU A 16 -3.92 -3.65 -5.41
N PRO A 17 -4.73 -4.06 -4.43
CA PRO A 17 -4.37 -3.87 -3.02
C PRO A 17 -3.15 -4.71 -2.61
N LEU A 18 -2.98 -5.92 -3.16
CA LEU A 18 -1.78 -6.73 -2.89
C LEU A 18 -0.52 -6.05 -3.45
N GLY A 19 -0.58 -5.55 -4.68
CA GLY A 19 0.52 -4.80 -5.31
C GLY A 19 0.85 -3.53 -4.52
N GLY A 20 -0.17 -2.77 -4.12
CA GLY A 20 0.00 -1.60 -3.26
C GLY A 20 0.65 -1.95 -1.92
N MET A 21 0.26 -3.05 -1.28
CA MET A 21 0.82 -3.49 -0.01
C MET A 21 2.30 -3.86 -0.16
N LEU A 22 2.66 -4.59 -1.21
CA LEU A 22 4.04 -4.95 -1.51
C LEU A 22 4.90 -3.70 -1.78
N ILE A 23 4.38 -2.74 -2.54
CA ILE A 23 5.06 -1.46 -2.81
C ILE A 23 5.24 -0.66 -1.52
N ALA A 24 4.22 -0.59 -0.65
CA ALA A 24 4.30 0.11 0.63
C ALA A 24 5.34 -0.54 1.56
N ILE A 25 5.39 -1.87 1.63
CA ILE A 25 6.40 -2.60 2.40
C ILE A 25 7.80 -2.33 1.84
N PHE A 26 7.94 -2.39 0.52
CA PHE A 26 9.21 -2.13 -0.15
C PHE A 26 9.69 -0.70 0.11
N ALA A 27 8.85 0.30 -0.11
CA ALA A 27 9.17 1.71 0.09
C ALA A 27 9.45 2.05 1.57
N GLY A 28 8.68 1.47 2.50
CA GLY A 28 8.77 1.78 3.93
C GLY A 28 9.91 1.07 4.68
N TRP A 29 10.21 -0.18 4.31
CA TRP A 29 11.18 -1.02 5.05
C TRP A 29 12.40 -1.44 4.26
N ILE A 30 12.28 -1.65 2.93
CA ILE A 30 13.39 -2.16 2.12
C ILE A 30 14.21 -1.00 1.52
N MET A 31 13.56 0.10 1.11
CA MET A 31 14.25 1.20 0.44
C MET A 31 15.22 1.93 1.36
N SER A 32 16.43 2.20 0.85
CA SER A 32 17.49 2.85 1.61
C SER A 32 17.15 4.31 1.88
N GLN A 33 17.43 4.79 3.11
CA GLN A 33 17.08 6.17 3.48
C GLN A 33 17.77 7.22 2.60
N ARG A 34 19.05 6.97 2.27
CA ARG A 34 19.85 7.86 1.42
C ARG A 34 19.27 7.99 0.02
N SER A 35 18.98 6.87 -0.65
CA SER A 35 18.39 6.89 -2.00
C SER A 35 17.04 7.61 -2.00
N THR A 36 16.23 7.39 -0.97
CA THR A 36 14.90 7.99 -0.89
C THR A 36 14.95 9.50 -0.64
N GLN A 37 15.89 9.95 0.19
CA GLN A 37 16.05 11.37 0.51
C GLN A 37 16.59 12.16 -0.68
N GLU A 38 17.51 11.57 -1.46
CA GLU A 38 18.05 12.16 -2.68
C GLU A 38 17.00 12.23 -3.80
N GLU A 39 16.28 11.14 -4.05
CA GLU A 39 15.22 11.07 -5.08
C GLU A 39 14.04 11.99 -4.79
N LEU A 40 13.60 12.06 -3.53
CA LEU A 40 12.50 12.95 -3.15
C LEU A 40 12.94 14.43 -3.08
N GLY A 41 14.24 14.72 -3.15
CA GLY A 41 14.78 16.07 -3.03
C GLY A 41 14.53 16.73 -1.66
N ILE A 42 14.22 15.94 -0.63
CA ILE A 42 13.85 16.46 0.70
C ILE A 42 15.12 16.81 1.47
N LYS A 43 15.45 18.10 1.49
CA LYS A 43 16.61 18.64 2.23
C LYS A 43 16.39 18.70 3.75
N SER A 44 15.14 18.70 4.21
CA SER A 44 14.79 18.77 5.63
C SER A 44 14.60 17.38 6.24
N ASN A 45 15.43 17.03 7.22
CA ASN A 45 15.36 15.74 7.92
C ASN A 45 14.02 15.53 8.65
N LEU A 46 13.33 16.60 9.05
CA LEU A 46 12.03 16.50 9.74
C LEU A 46 10.93 16.00 8.80
N ILE A 47 10.83 16.62 7.61
CA ILE A 47 9.85 16.25 6.58
C ILE A 47 10.09 14.83 6.08
N TYR A 48 11.36 14.44 5.94
CA TYR A 48 11.73 13.08 5.55
C TYR A 48 11.28 12.06 6.61
N HIS A 49 11.44 12.38 7.90
CA HIS A 49 11.03 11.49 8.98
C HIS A 49 9.51 11.32 9.04
N GLU A 50 8.75 12.40 8.87
CA GLU A 50 7.28 12.36 8.80
C GLU A 50 6.81 11.55 7.59
N TRP A 51 7.34 11.81 6.40
CA TRP A 51 7.02 11.04 5.20
C TRP A 51 7.31 9.55 5.40
N ARG A 52 8.48 9.23 5.97
CA ARG A 52 8.87 7.84 6.20
C ARG A 52 7.97 7.16 7.23
N PHE A 53 7.52 7.88 8.25
CA PHE A 53 6.55 7.39 9.23
C PHE A 53 5.20 7.09 8.55
N LEU A 54 4.71 7.98 7.70
CA LEU A 54 3.48 7.78 6.94
C LEU A 54 3.58 6.54 6.02
N VAL A 55 4.65 6.42 5.24
CA VAL A 55 4.83 5.29 4.33
C VAL A 55 5.00 3.96 5.07
N ARG A 56 5.67 3.97 6.22
CA ARG A 56 5.94 2.76 7.00
C ARG A 56 4.76 2.32 7.87
N TYR A 57 3.91 3.22 8.35
CA TYR A 57 2.81 2.86 9.24
C TYR A 57 1.43 3.13 8.63
N VAL A 58 1.20 4.33 8.10
CA VAL A 58 -0.12 4.74 7.61
C VAL A 58 -0.50 4.03 6.32
N THR A 59 0.40 4.01 5.33
CA THR A 59 0.14 3.36 4.04
C THR A 59 -0.20 1.86 4.16
N PRO A 60 0.59 1.03 4.86
CA PRO A 60 0.27 -0.39 5.00
C PRO A 60 -1.03 -0.63 5.77
N ILE A 61 -1.35 0.17 6.79
CA ILE A 61 -2.63 0.10 7.51
C ILE A 61 -3.79 0.46 6.56
N ALA A 62 -3.68 1.55 5.80
CA ALA A 62 -4.71 1.98 4.87
C ALA A 62 -4.98 0.92 3.80
N ILE A 63 -3.93 0.33 3.22
CA ILE A 63 -4.07 -0.73 2.23
C ILE A 63 -4.64 -2.00 2.84
N PHE A 64 -4.26 -2.34 4.08
CA PHE A 64 -4.87 -3.46 4.80
C PHE A 64 -6.37 -3.25 5.01
N VAL A 65 -6.80 -2.06 5.45
CA VAL A 65 -8.22 -1.72 5.59
C VAL A 65 -8.96 -1.83 4.26
N VAL A 66 -8.40 -1.28 3.18
CA VAL A 66 -9.01 -1.39 1.85
C VAL A 66 -9.11 -2.86 1.41
N PHE A 67 -8.06 -3.66 1.63
CA PHE A 67 -8.08 -5.08 1.28
C PHE A 67 -9.17 -5.86 2.02
N VAL A 68 -9.32 -5.62 3.33
CA VAL A 68 -10.37 -6.25 4.14
C VAL A 68 -11.77 -5.79 3.71
N SER A 69 -11.93 -4.52 3.36
CA SER A 69 -13.20 -3.98 2.84
C SER A 69 -13.56 -4.55 1.47
N LEU A 70 -12.60 -4.70 0.56
CA LEU A 70 -12.83 -5.23 -0.80
C LEU A 70 -13.07 -6.73 -0.84
N THR A 71 -12.45 -7.49 0.08
CA THR A 71 -12.64 -8.95 0.18
C THR A 71 -13.98 -9.35 0.81
N GLY A 72 -14.78 -8.38 1.29
CA GLY A 72 -16.08 -8.64 1.90
C GLY A 72 -15.98 -9.39 3.24
N VAL A 73 -14.79 -9.48 3.83
CA VAL A 73 -14.59 -10.10 5.16
C VAL A 73 -15.36 -9.35 6.24
N LEU A 74 -15.55 -8.02 6.08
CA LEU A 74 -16.40 -7.23 6.97
C LEU A 74 -17.89 -7.60 6.84
N ASP A 75 -18.40 -7.82 5.62
CA ASP A 75 -19.79 -8.27 5.38
C ASP A 75 -20.03 -9.73 5.79
N PHE A 76 -18.97 -10.54 5.94
CA PHE A 76 -19.05 -11.91 6.44
C PHE A 76 -19.05 -11.97 7.99
N ILE A 77 -18.53 -10.95 8.66
CA ILE A 77 -18.38 -10.90 10.13
C ILE A 77 -19.51 -10.08 10.80
N PHE A 78 -20.15 -9.14 10.09
CA PHE A 78 -21.28 -8.32 10.55
C PHE A 78 -22.56 -8.62 9.76
#